data_AF-A0A8D5ZI09-F1
#
_entry.id   AF-A0A8D5ZI09-F1
#
_cell.length_a   1.000
_cell.length_b   1.000
_cell.length_c   1.000
_cell.angle_alpha   90.00
_cell.angle_beta   90.00
_cell.angle_gamma   90.00
#
_symmetry.space_group_name_H-M   'P 1'
#
loop_
_entity.id
_entity.type
_entity.pdbx_description
1 polymer ?
#
loop_
_entity_poly.entity_id
_entity_poly.type
_entity_poly.pdbx_seq_one_letter_code
_entity_poly.pdbx_strand_id
1 'polypeptide(L)'
;MISPTYVIYPSFIFTNRDSIRNNYKLIAKAYFDINYKILTKIVKAKRLICSSKYIRNVAKSTIDQECDVVYPPILEDELDLNSDYEKENLVVGVGKFVEPKHWDEFIEIAKKVKEKRSDVEFKIIGGLNEARSSMPYFRKLQELSKGKVELLTDVSEKEKWDILKRAKVVLHCMRNDNVRMIT
;
A
#
# COMPACT_ATOMS: atom_id res chain seq x y z
N MET A 1 16.42 -19.56 23.06
CA MET A 1 16.02 -18.46 22.16
C MET A 1 15.99 -19.01 20.73
N ILE A 2 14.80 -19.25 20.16
CA ILE A 2 14.68 -19.75 18.78
C ILE A 2 14.96 -18.56 17.86
N SER A 3 16.15 -18.53 17.25
CA SER A 3 16.45 -17.52 16.22
C SER A 3 15.58 -17.82 15.00
N PRO A 4 14.81 -16.86 14.47
CA PRO A 4 13.97 -17.13 13.31
C PRO A 4 14.83 -17.57 12.13
N THR A 5 14.54 -18.75 11.59
CA THR A 5 15.25 -19.37 10.46
C THR A 5 15.10 -18.57 9.16
N TYR A 6 14.02 -17.79 9.06
CA TYR A 6 13.67 -17.00 7.88
C TYR A 6 13.48 -15.52 8.20
N VAL A 7 13.68 -14.67 7.19
CA VAL A 7 13.40 -13.23 7.25
C VAL A 7 12.47 -12.87 6.09
N ILE A 8 11.39 -12.15 6.39
CA ILE A 8 10.54 -11.55 5.36
C ILE A 8 11.33 -10.43 4.70
N TYR A 9 11.54 -10.53 3.39
CA TYR A 9 12.31 -9.54 2.65
C TYR A 9 11.65 -8.15 2.69
N PRO A 10 12.30 -7.11 3.27
CA PRO A 10 11.70 -5.79 3.45
C PRO A 10 11.89 -4.92 2.19
N SER A 11 11.16 -5.22 1.11
CA SER A 11 11.44 -4.61 -0.20
C SER A 11 11.41 -3.08 -0.22
N PHE A 12 10.52 -2.45 0.57
CA PHE A 12 10.37 -0.99 0.60
C PHE A 12 11.69 -0.28 0.96
N ILE A 13 12.41 -0.80 1.97
CA ILE A 13 13.68 -0.23 2.43
C ILE A 13 14.78 -0.39 1.37
N PHE A 14 14.82 -1.54 0.70
CA PHE A 14 15.85 -1.84 -0.30
C PHE A 14 15.60 -1.15 -1.65
N THR A 15 14.33 -0.94 -2.02
CA THR A 15 13.95 -0.26 -3.27
C THR A 15 13.96 1.26 -3.15
N ASN A 16 13.70 1.81 -1.96
CA ASN A 16 13.58 3.26 -1.76
C ASN A 16 14.69 3.84 -0.86
N ARG A 17 15.84 3.14 -0.73
CA ARG A 17 16.92 3.52 0.20
C ARG A 17 17.27 5.00 0.11
N ASP A 18 17.58 5.50 -1.08
CA ASP A 18 18.06 6.88 -1.25
C ASP A 18 16.94 7.89 -1.01
N SER A 19 15.71 7.59 -1.45
CA SER A 19 14.53 8.42 -1.16
C SER A 19 14.29 8.55 0.35
N ILE A 20 14.28 7.43 1.08
CA ILE A 20 14.10 7.41 2.53
C ILE A 20 15.24 8.18 3.22
N ARG A 21 16.49 7.90 2.84
CA ARG A 21 17.68 8.53 3.42
C ARG A 21 17.67 10.05 3.21
N ASN A 22 17.25 10.51 2.03
CA ASN A 22 17.25 11.93 1.70
C ASN A 22 16.23 12.75 2.50
N ASN A 23 15.17 12.12 3.00
CA ASN A 23 14.17 12.74 3.86
C ASN A 23 14.66 13.00 5.30
N TYR A 24 15.78 12.40 5.71
CA TYR A 24 16.32 12.56 7.07
C TYR A 24 17.27 13.76 7.20
N LYS A 25 17.32 14.36 8.39
CA LYS A 25 18.37 15.32 8.79
C LYS A 25 19.70 14.60 9.04
N LEU A 26 20.81 15.35 9.16
CA LEU A 26 22.18 14.79 9.23
C LEU A 26 22.37 13.64 10.25
N ILE A 27 21.95 13.84 11.50
CA ILE A 27 22.05 12.83 12.56
C ILE A 27 21.20 11.59 12.24
N ALA A 28 19.97 11.81 11.74
CA ALA A 28 19.07 10.74 11.36
C ALA A 28 19.55 9.98 10.11
N LYS A 29 20.28 10.63 9.18
CA LYS A 29 20.95 9.96 8.05
C LYS A 29 22.00 8.97 8.53
N ALA A 30 22.86 9.39 9.47
CA ALA A 30 23.88 8.51 10.05
C ALA A 30 23.25 7.31 10.76
N TYR A 31 22.20 7.55 11.55
CA TYR A 31 21.42 6.49 12.19
C TYR A 31 20.81 5.52 11.16
N PHE A 32 20.18 6.04 10.10
CA PHE A 32 19.62 5.23 9.02
C PHE A 32 20.70 4.38 8.33
N ASP A 33 21.85 4.96 7.99
CA ASP A 33 22.93 4.25 7.30
C ASP A 33 23.50 3.10 8.14
N ILE A 34 23.65 3.28 9.45
CA ILE A 34 24.08 2.23 10.38
C ILE A 34 23.03 1.11 10.42
N ASN A 35 21.76 1.45 10.62
CA ASN A 35 20.68 0.46 10.69
C ASN A 35 20.50 -0.29 9.36
N TYR A 36 20.62 0.41 8.23
CA TYR A 36 20.55 -0.19 6.90
C TYR A 36 21.66 -1.22 6.69
N LYS A 37 22.89 -0.94 7.12
CA LYS A 37 24.01 -1.89 7.07
C LYS A 37 23.75 -3.13 7.93
N ILE A 38 23.26 -2.93 9.16
CA ILE A 38 22.92 -4.03 10.08
C ILE A 38 21.80 -4.90 9.48
N LEU A 39 20.73 -4.27 8.99
CA LEU A 39 19.62 -4.97 8.33
C LEU A 39 20.11 -5.77 7.13
N THR A 40 20.95 -5.19 6.27
CA THR A 40 21.52 -5.87 5.10
C THR A 40 22.31 -7.11 5.52
N LYS A 41 23.12 -7.04 6.58
CA LYS A 41 23.84 -8.20 7.11
C LYS A 41 22.90 -9.28 7.62
N ILE A 42 21.85 -8.91 8.36
CA ILE A 42 20.86 -9.87 8.90
C ILE A 42 20.13 -10.59 7.76
N VAL A 43 19.69 -9.83 6.75
CA VAL A 43 18.99 -10.36 5.57
C VAL A 43 19.90 -11.33 4.80
N LYS A 44 21.16 -10.97 4.57
CA LYS A 44 22.14 -11.84 3.88
C LYS A 44 22.54 -13.09 4.66
N ALA A 45 22.47 -13.06 5.99
CA ALA A 45 22.83 -14.19 6.83
C ALA A 45 21.72 -15.25 6.98
N LYS A 46 20.51 -14.97 6.48
CA LYS A 46 19.33 -15.82 6.70
C LYS A 46 18.65 -16.20 5.39
N ARG A 47 17.82 -17.24 5.42
CA ARG A 47 16.95 -17.57 4.28
C ARG A 47 15.84 -16.53 4.18
N LEU A 48 15.55 -16.08 2.98
CA LEU A 48 14.51 -15.07 2.75
C LEU A 48 13.22 -15.73 2.31
N ILE A 49 12.11 -15.17 2.78
CA ILE A 49 10.77 -15.46 2.26
C ILE A 49 10.15 -14.17 1.70
N CYS A 50 9.38 -14.31 0.63
CA CYS A 50 8.63 -13.22 0.01
C CYS A 50 7.27 -13.69 -0.48
N SER A 51 6.40 -12.74 -0.73
CA SER A 51 5.00 -12.94 -1.07
C SER A 51 4.71 -13.25 -2.53
N SER A 52 5.68 -13.06 -3.42
CA SER A 52 5.47 -13.19 -4.85
C SER A 52 6.78 -13.37 -5.62
N LYS A 53 6.67 -13.94 -6.83
CA LYS A 53 7.78 -14.01 -7.78
C LYS A 53 8.32 -12.64 -8.16
N TYR A 54 7.47 -11.61 -8.19
CA TYR A 54 7.88 -10.24 -8.43
C TYR A 54 8.85 -9.75 -7.34
N ILE A 55 8.47 -9.90 -6.07
CA ILE A 55 9.32 -9.47 -4.95
C ILE A 55 10.60 -10.29 -4.86
N ARG A 56 10.58 -11.58 -5.22
CA ARG A 56 11.80 -12.39 -5.38
C ARG A 56 12.77 -11.77 -6.39
N ASN A 57 12.28 -11.37 -7.56
CA ASN A 57 13.11 -10.73 -8.58
C ASN A 57 13.68 -9.39 -8.09
N VAL A 58 12.88 -8.61 -7.36
CA VAL A 58 13.34 -7.39 -6.71
C VAL A 58 14.47 -7.70 -5.72
N ALA A 59 14.31 -8.68 -4.83
CA ALA A 59 15.35 -9.08 -3.88
C ALA A 59 16.65 -9.52 -4.58
N LYS A 60 16.53 -10.29 -5.67
CA LYS A 60 17.68 -10.68 -6.47
C LYS A 60 18.40 -9.47 -7.07
N SER A 61 17.66 -8.47 -7.58
CA SER A 61 18.27 -7.27 -8.16
C SER A 61 18.86 -6.29 -7.15
N THR A 62 18.32 -6.19 -5.93
CA THR A 62 18.70 -5.16 -4.96
C THR A 62 19.81 -5.61 -4.02
N ILE A 63 19.84 -6.90 -3.64
CA ILE A 63 20.78 -7.43 -2.64
C ILE A 63 21.49 -8.70 -3.09
N ASP A 64 21.24 -9.18 -4.31
CA ASP A 64 21.78 -10.41 -4.91
C ASP A 64 21.51 -11.66 -4.06
N GLN A 65 20.26 -11.83 -3.62
CA GLN A 65 19.86 -12.95 -2.79
C GLN A 65 18.57 -13.58 -3.28
N GLU A 66 18.56 -14.92 -3.31
CA GLU A 66 17.36 -15.70 -3.61
C GLU A 66 16.37 -15.67 -2.45
N CYS A 67 15.09 -15.81 -2.79
CA CYS A 67 13.99 -15.69 -1.83
C CYS A 67 12.93 -16.75 -2.14
N ASP A 68 12.56 -17.53 -1.13
CA ASP A 68 11.51 -18.54 -1.23
C ASP A 68 10.14 -17.83 -1.30
N VAL A 69 9.27 -18.23 -2.23
CA VAL A 69 7.97 -17.58 -2.44
C VAL A 69 6.90 -18.30 -1.62
N VAL A 70 6.28 -17.56 -0.69
CA VAL A 70 5.13 -17.98 0.11
C VAL A 70 4.01 -16.98 -0.10
N TYR A 71 3.00 -17.36 -0.87
CA TYR A 71 1.82 -16.52 -1.07
C TYR A 71 1.01 -16.47 0.23
N PRO A 72 0.66 -15.28 0.73
CA PRO A 72 -0.09 -15.19 1.97
C PRO A 72 -1.54 -15.63 1.70
N PRO A 73 -2.12 -16.49 2.56
CA PRO A 73 -3.45 -17.04 2.33
C PRO A 73 -4.51 -15.95 2.48
N ILE A 74 -5.49 -15.93 1.58
CA ILE A 74 -6.71 -15.15 1.79
C ILE A 74 -7.62 -16.07 2.59
N LEU A 75 -7.95 -15.66 3.81
CA LEU A 75 -9.02 -16.29 4.55
C LEU A 75 -10.32 -15.76 3.96
N GLU A 76 -11.12 -16.66 3.41
CA GLU A 76 -12.51 -16.36 3.12
C GLU A 76 -13.19 -16.20 4.48
N ASP A 77 -13.37 -14.96 4.94
CA ASP A 77 -14.39 -14.72 5.95
C ASP A 77 -15.73 -15.17 5.36
N GLU A 78 -16.67 -15.59 6.20
CA GLU A 78 -18.08 -15.89 5.85
C GLU A 78 -18.84 -14.66 5.29
N LEU A 79 -18.11 -13.64 4.83
CA LEU A 79 -18.62 -12.55 4.03
C LEU A 79 -19.15 -13.13 2.74
N ASP A 80 -20.47 -13.12 2.64
CA ASP A 80 -21.26 -13.54 1.48
C ASP A 80 -20.64 -13.02 0.16
N LEU A 81 -19.76 -13.84 -0.44
CA LEU A 81 -19.10 -13.59 -1.73
C LEU A 81 -20.06 -13.87 -2.89
N ASN A 82 -21.19 -14.52 -2.59
CA ASN A 82 -22.18 -15.01 -3.56
C ASN A 82 -23.48 -14.18 -3.59
N SER A 83 -23.56 -13.09 -2.83
CA SER A 83 -24.74 -12.21 -2.89
C SER A 83 -24.71 -11.36 -4.17
N ASP A 84 -25.83 -11.37 -4.89
CA ASP A 84 -26.11 -10.56 -6.07
C ASP A 84 -26.14 -9.07 -5.71
N TYR A 85 -24.97 -8.42 -5.66
CA TYR A 85 -24.88 -6.97 -5.57
C TYR A 85 -24.92 -6.34 -6.95
N GLU A 86 -25.82 -5.38 -7.13
CA GLU A 86 -25.79 -4.51 -8.29
C GLU A 86 -24.51 -3.65 -8.26
N LYS A 87 -23.70 -3.79 -9.30
CA LYS A 87 -22.44 -3.07 -9.43
C LYS A 87 -22.70 -1.64 -9.90
N GLU A 88 -22.22 -0.67 -9.14
CA GLU A 88 -22.32 0.76 -9.46
C GLU A 88 -21.14 1.22 -10.33
N ASN A 89 -21.28 2.37 -11.03
CA ASN A 89 -20.15 3.02 -11.71
C ASN A 89 -19.19 3.67 -10.69
N LEU A 90 -18.61 2.84 -9.82
CA LEU A 90 -17.83 3.25 -8.67
C LEU A 90 -16.42 2.66 -8.74
N VAL A 91 -15.43 3.53 -8.58
CA VAL A 91 -14.00 3.21 -8.47
C VAL A 91 -13.55 3.46 -7.03
N VAL A 92 -12.96 2.46 -6.39
CA VAL A 92 -12.55 2.52 -4.98
C VAL A 92 -11.04 2.33 -4.84
N GLY A 93 -10.40 3.20 -4.07
CA GLY A 93 -9.06 3.00 -3.52
C GLY A 93 -9.14 2.60 -2.05
N VAL A 94 -8.29 1.67 -1.60
CA VAL A 94 -8.24 1.26 -0.18
C VAL A 94 -6.82 1.30 0.36
N GLY A 95 -6.61 2.00 1.48
CA GLY A 95 -5.35 1.97 2.22
C GLY A 95 -5.06 3.26 2.98
N LYS A 96 -4.06 3.22 3.85
CA LYS A 96 -3.64 4.38 4.68
C LYS A 96 -3.38 5.62 3.83
N PHE A 97 -3.70 6.80 4.36
CA PHE A 97 -3.39 8.08 3.71
C PHE A 97 -1.91 8.43 3.88
N VAL A 98 -1.05 7.79 3.08
CA VAL A 98 0.41 7.98 3.08
C VAL A 98 0.93 8.17 1.65
N GLU A 99 1.99 8.96 1.49
CA GLU A 99 2.56 9.30 0.18
C GLU A 99 2.87 8.09 -0.72
N PRO A 100 3.41 6.96 -0.21
CA PRO A 100 3.68 5.79 -1.05
C PRO A 100 2.43 5.19 -1.72
N LYS A 101 1.21 5.50 -1.24
CA LYS A 101 -0.03 5.03 -1.87
C LYS A 101 -0.43 5.84 -3.11
N HIS A 102 0.23 6.97 -3.38
CA HIS A 102 0.02 7.80 -4.57
C HIS A 102 -1.46 8.18 -4.80
N TRP A 103 -2.17 8.52 -3.72
CA TRP A 103 -3.56 9.00 -3.78
C TRP A 103 -3.73 10.30 -4.58
N ASP A 104 -2.69 11.11 -4.71
CA ASP A 104 -2.67 12.24 -5.64
C ASP A 104 -2.80 11.79 -7.10
N GLU A 105 -2.09 10.73 -7.51
CA GLU A 105 -2.22 10.12 -8.84
C GLU A 105 -3.64 9.55 -9.06
N PHE A 106 -4.21 8.88 -8.03
CA PHE A 106 -5.59 8.42 -8.05
C PHE A 106 -6.57 9.57 -8.34
N ILE A 107 -6.41 10.71 -7.66
CA ILE A 107 -7.27 11.88 -7.83
C ILE A 107 -7.11 12.48 -9.24
N GLU A 108 -5.90 12.53 -9.79
CA GLU A 108 -5.68 13.01 -11.16
C GLU A 108 -6.32 12.10 -12.21
N ILE A 109 -6.29 10.77 -11.99
CA ILE A 109 -7.05 9.82 -12.82
C ILE A 109 -8.55 10.11 -12.72
N ALA A 110 -9.08 10.30 -11.51
CA ALA A 110 -10.49 10.58 -11.29
C ALA A 110 -10.95 11.85 -12.01
N LYS A 111 -10.16 12.93 -11.96
CA LYS A 111 -10.45 14.18 -12.68
C LYS A 111 -10.59 13.95 -14.19
N LYS A 112 -9.60 13.29 -14.81
CA LYS A 112 -9.60 12.98 -16.25
C LYS A 112 -10.73 12.07 -16.67
N VAL A 113 -11.13 11.12 -15.82
CA VAL A 113 -12.28 10.25 -16.09
C VAL A 113 -13.57 11.06 -16.00
N LYS A 114 -13.76 11.86 -14.95
CA LYS A 114 -14.96 12.68 -14.76
C LYS A 114 -15.17 13.73 -15.85
N GLU A 115 -14.12 14.16 -16.55
CA GLU A 115 -14.24 15.01 -17.76
C GLU A 115 -14.96 14.31 -18.92
N LYS A 116 -14.86 12.99 -19.02
CA LYS A 116 -15.47 12.18 -20.09
C LYS A 116 -16.72 11.44 -19.63
N ARG A 117 -16.80 11.13 -18.34
CA ARG A 117 -17.81 10.29 -17.70
C ARG A 117 -18.13 10.83 -16.31
N SER A 118 -19.06 11.77 -16.25
CA SER A 118 -19.52 12.39 -15.01
C SER A 118 -20.33 11.44 -14.12
N ASP A 119 -20.79 10.31 -14.66
CA ASP A 119 -21.55 9.27 -13.97
C ASP A 119 -20.69 8.32 -13.12
N VAL A 120 -19.35 8.42 -13.23
CA VAL A 120 -18.43 7.57 -12.48
C VAL A 120 -18.04 8.23 -11.16
N GLU A 121 -18.32 7.54 -10.05
CA GLU A 121 -17.92 7.98 -8.72
C GLU A 121 -16.60 7.38 -8.27
N PHE A 122 -15.89 8.13 -7.43
CA PHE A 122 -14.57 7.78 -6.93
C PHE A 122 -14.52 7.95 -5.42
N LYS A 123 -14.12 6.89 -4.72
CA LYS A 123 -13.94 6.88 -3.26
C LYS A 123 -12.55 6.39 -2.89
N ILE A 124 -11.93 7.01 -1.89
CA ILE A 124 -10.71 6.48 -1.24
C ILE A 124 -11.05 6.19 0.21
N ILE A 125 -10.93 4.93 0.62
CA ILE A 125 -11.11 4.45 1.98
C ILE A 125 -9.75 4.29 2.63
N GLY A 126 -9.48 4.97 3.74
CA GLY A 126 -8.18 4.89 4.40
C GLY A 126 -8.22 5.14 5.89
N GLY A 127 -7.26 4.54 6.61
CA GLY A 127 -7.03 4.86 8.01
C GLY A 127 -6.28 6.19 8.16
N LEU A 128 -6.79 7.09 9.00
CA LEU A 128 -6.14 8.36 9.33
C LEU A 128 -5.54 8.31 10.74
N ASN A 129 -6.24 7.68 11.69
CA ASN A 129 -5.91 7.70 13.12
C ASN A 129 -4.62 6.93 13.49
N GLU A 130 -4.20 5.95 12.69
CA GLU A 130 -3.06 5.08 13.02
C GLU A 130 -1.69 5.59 12.59
N ALA A 131 -1.60 6.76 11.93
CA ALA A 131 -0.33 7.26 11.39
C ALA A 131 -0.16 8.75 11.67
N ARG A 132 0.66 9.13 12.65
CA ARG A 132 0.98 10.56 12.93
C ARG A 132 1.52 11.33 11.71
N SER A 133 2.09 10.63 10.73
CA SER A 133 2.61 11.21 9.48
C SER A 133 1.57 11.40 8.37
N SER A 134 0.32 10.98 8.55
CA SER A 134 -0.73 11.00 7.50
C SER A 134 -1.40 12.35 7.34
N MET A 135 -1.54 13.15 8.41
CA MET A 135 -2.39 14.34 8.42
C MET A 135 -1.99 15.43 7.40
N PRO A 136 -0.69 15.79 7.23
CA PRO A 136 -0.29 16.78 6.22
C PRO A 136 -0.62 16.32 4.80
N TYR A 137 -0.37 15.03 4.51
CA TYR A 137 -0.69 14.45 3.22
C TYR A 137 -2.19 14.37 2.98
N PHE A 138 -2.97 13.96 4.00
CA PHE A 138 -4.42 13.94 3.94
C PHE A 138 -5.01 15.33 3.65
N ARG A 139 -4.54 16.38 4.32
CA ARG A 139 -4.97 17.77 4.04
C ARG A 139 -4.70 18.18 2.58
N LYS A 140 -3.52 17.82 2.03
CA LYS A 140 -3.23 18.01 0.60
C LYS A 140 -4.25 17.28 -0.28
N LEU A 141 -4.61 16.04 0.06
CA LEU A 141 -5.59 15.27 -0.69
C LEU A 141 -6.99 15.87 -0.62
N GLN A 142 -7.42 16.39 0.54
CA GLN A 142 -8.71 17.07 0.69
C GLN A 142 -8.83 18.26 -0.26
N GLU A 143 -7.75 19.03 -0.44
CA GLU A 143 -7.72 20.14 -1.39
C GLU A 143 -7.77 19.65 -2.85
N LEU A 144 -7.03 18.60 -3.18
CA LEU A 144 -6.99 18.05 -4.54
C LEU A 144 -8.31 17.35 -4.94
N SER A 145 -9.02 16.77 -3.97
CA SER A 145 -10.18 15.91 -4.22
C SER A 145 -11.51 16.66 -4.35
N LYS A 146 -11.57 17.95 -4.01
CA LYS A 146 -12.80 18.76 -3.92
C LYS A 146 -13.75 18.51 -5.10
N GLY A 147 -14.91 17.94 -4.80
CA GLY A 147 -15.98 17.66 -5.77
C GLY A 147 -15.70 16.56 -6.79
N LYS A 148 -14.58 15.83 -6.66
CA LYS A 148 -14.17 14.80 -7.63
C LYS A 148 -14.00 13.43 -6.99
N VAL A 149 -13.43 13.36 -5.79
CA VAL A 149 -13.20 12.12 -5.06
C VAL A 149 -13.63 12.28 -3.60
N GLU A 150 -14.41 11.32 -3.11
CA GLU A 150 -14.79 11.25 -1.70
C GLU A 150 -13.69 10.55 -0.90
N LEU A 151 -13.24 11.19 0.19
CA LEU A 151 -12.22 10.64 1.09
C LEU A 151 -12.90 10.15 2.37
N LEU A 152 -12.90 8.84 2.57
CA LEU A 152 -13.50 8.17 3.72
C LEU A 152 -12.41 7.75 4.70
N THR A 153 -12.48 8.25 5.93
CA THR A 153 -11.50 8.00 6.98
C THR A 153 -12.04 7.06 8.03
N ASP A 154 -11.29 6.00 8.36
CA ASP A 154 -11.56 5.13 9.52
C ASP A 154 -13.01 4.57 9.54
N VAL A 155 -13.56 4.24 8.37
CA VAL A 155 -14.88 3.59 8.24
C VAL A 155 -14.88 2.21 8.90
N SER A 156 -16.06 1.76 9.32
CA SER A 156 -16.20 0.41 9.88
C SER A 156 -15.87 -0.67 8.84
N GLU A 157 -15.46 -1.85 9.30
CA GLU A 157 -15.19 -2.98 8.41
C GLU A 157 -16.41 -3.36 7.56
N LYS A 158 -17.61 -3.34 8.16
CA LYS A 158 -18.87 -3.57 7.46
C LYS A 158 -19.09 -2.57 6.32
N GLU A 159 -18.85 -1.28 6.57
CA GLU A 159 -19.03 -0.22 5.59
C GLU A 159 -17.98 -0.30 4.46
N LYS A 160 -16.72 -0.59 4.81
CA LYS A 160 -15.64 -0.87 3.85
C LYS A 160 -16.09 -1.98 2.88
N TRP A 161 -16.61 -3.09 3.41
CA TRP A 161 -17.07 -4.22 2.59
C TRP A 161 -18.31 -3.89 1.76
N ASP A 162 -19.28 -3.15 2.28
CA ASP A 162 -20.45 -2.70 1.51
C ASP A 162 -20.04 -1.88 0.27
N ILE A 163 -19.13 -0.92 0.47
CA ILE A 163 -18.62 -0.08 -0.61
C ILE A 163 -17.85 -0.91 -1.65
N LEU A 164 -16.99 -1.82 -1.20
CA LEU A 164 -16.22 -2.71 -2.09
C LEU A 164 -17.12 -3.65 -2.89
N LYS A 165 -18.18 -4.17 -2.27
CA LYS A 165 -19.17 -5.04 -2.91
C LYS A 165 -19.90 -4.34 -4.05
N ARG A 166 -20.21 -3.04 -3.93
CA ARG A 166 -20.86 -2.25 -4.98
C ARG A 166 -19.90 -1.71 -6.04
N ALA A 167 -18.61 -1.60 -5.74
CA ALA A 167 -17.60 -1.08 -6.67
C ALA A 167 -17.38 -1.99 -7.89
N LYS A 168 -17.25 -1.37 -9.08
CA LYS A 168 -16.82 -2.05 -10.32
C LYS A 168 -15.31 -2.20 -10.42
N VAL A 169 -14.57 -1.23 -9.89
CA VAL A 169 -13.12 -1.18 -10.02
C VAL A 169 -12.50 -0.88 -8.67
N VAL A 170 -11.49 -1.66 -8.29
CA VAL A 170 -10.56 -1.30 -7.22
C VAL A 170 -9.27 -0.79 -7.86
N LEU A 171 -8.95 0.49 -7.63
CA LEU A 171 -7.77 1.13 -8.22
C LEU A 171 -6.64 1.24 -7.18
N HIS A 172 -5.44 0.86 -7.62
CA HIS A 172 -4.23 0.87 -6.80
C HIS A 172 -3.10 1.61 -7.50
N CYS A 173 -2.53 2.61 -6.83
CA CYS A 173 -1.46 3.44 -7.38
C CYS A 173 -0.10 3.22 -6.69
N MET A 174 -0.01 2.35 -5.66
CA MET A 174 1.27 2.11 -4.99
C MET A 174 2.22 1.33 -5.89
N ARG A 175 3.49 1.74 -5.86
CA ARG A 175 4.58 1.07 -6.56
C ARG A 175 5.26 0.11 -5.60
N ASN A 176 5.64 -1.07 -6.09
CA ASN A 176 6.44 -2.07 -5.36
C ASN A 176 5.81 -2.48 -4.01
N ASP A 177 4.50 -2.74 -3.97
CA ASP A 177 3.84 -3.20 -2.74
C ASP A 177 4.29 -4.62 -2.38
N ASN A 178 4.58 -4.85 -1.09
CA ASN A 178 5.14 -6.10 -0.60
C ASN A 178 4.09 -7.18 -0.49
N VAL A 179 3.00 -6.88 0.20
CA VAL A 179 1.90 -7.79 0.43
C VAL A 179 0.67 -6.94 0.45
N ARG A 180 -0.23 -7.15 -0.51
CA ARG A 180 -1.53 -6.50 -0.46
C ARG A 180 -2.62 -7.53 -0.49
N MET A 181 -3.25 -7.69 0.67
CA MET A 181 -4.63 -8.14 0.75
C MET A 181 -5.47 -6.86 0.75
N ILE A 182 -6.35 -6.73 -0.24
CA ILE A 182 -7.45 -5.76 -0.15
C ILE A 182 -8.50 -6.50 0.69
N THR A 183 -8.32 -6.47 2.01
CA THR A 183 -9.25 -7.05 2.99
C THR A 183 -9.76 -5.93 3.86
#